data_AF-A0A2V8GA09-F1
#
_entry.id   AF-A0A2V8GA09-F1
#
_cell.length_a   1.000
_cell.length_b   1.000
_cell.length_c   1.000
_cell.angle_alpha   90.00
_cell.angle_beta   90.00
_cell.angle_gamma   90.00
#
_symmetry.space_group_name_H-M   'P 1'
#
loop_
_entity.id
_entity.type
_entity.pdbx_description
1 polymer ?
#
loop_
_entity_poly.entity_id
_entity_poly.type
_entity_poly.pdbx_seq_one_letter_code
_entity_poly.pdbx_strand_id
1 'polypeptide(L)'
;MSTSSLVTFSDQLADVVAAIAPSVVQVQGRRRPASGIAYADDVVLTTARALGREDGLHVAAPDGRTVVAELAGWDPATGLAVLRTPGLGVPRASIADGPARVGQIAIAVARSWSNALTASAGIVAVIGGPLRTGRGQSIEQVIRTTAPMHDGFAGGAFVDAGGRVAGVATAAAIRGLGVVIPAAIAWRTAAEVLQHGRPKRGYLGLAGQPVQLSARQQREASRDRGLLVVGVTADGPADRAGLLVGDV
;
A
#
# COMPACT_ATOMS: atom_id res chain seq x y z
N MET A 1 5.91 -13.17 41.35
CA MET A 1 5.06 -14.01 40.48
C MET A 1 5.60 -13.88 39.07
N SER A 2 6.10 -14.97 38.48
CA SER A 2 6.58 -14.94 37.08
C SER A 2 5.38 -14.70 36.18
N THR A 3 5.28 -13.52 35.57
CA THR A 3 4.29 -13.28 34.52
C THR A 3 4.51 -14.31 33.41
N SER A 4 3.45 -15.00 32.99
CA SER A 4 3.54 -15.98 31.90
C SER A 4 4.06 -15.30 30.62
N SER A 5 4.93 -15.97 29.87
CA SER A 5 5.47 -15.47 28.60
C SER A 5 4.37 -15.07 27.61
N LEU A 6 3.20 -15.73 27.69
CA LEU A 6 2.03 -15.42 26.87
C LEU A 6 1.39 -14.07 27.24
N VAL A 7 1.35 -13.72 28.53
CA VAL A 7 0.83 -12.42 28.97
C VAL A 7 1.77 -11.32 28.49
N THR A 8 3.08 -11.51 28.68
CA THR A 8 4.10 -10.54 28.22
C THR A 8 4.01 -10.32 26.71
N PHE A 9 3.88 -11.39 25.92
CA PHE A 9 3.72 -11.30 24.47
C PHE A 9 2.43 -10.56 24.07
N SER A 10 1.32 -10.85 24.75
CA SER A 10 0.04 -10.16 24.50
C SER A 10 0.13 -8.67 24.80
N ASP A 11 0.73 -8.30 25.93
CA ASP A 11 0.92 -6.90 26.33
C ASP A 11 1.83 -6.17 25.34
N GLN A 12 2.90 -6.82 24.86
CA GLN A 12 3.78 -6.25 23.82
C GLN A 12 3.04 -5.98 22.50
N LEU A 13 2.10 -6.85 22.09
CA LEU A 13 1.28 -6.56 20.90
C LEU A 13 0.36 -5.36 21.15
N ALA A 14 -0.19 -5.21 22.37
CA ALA A 14 -1.00 -4.06 22.73
C ALA A 14 -0.18 -2.76 22.75
N ASP A 15 1.05 -2.80 23.27
CA ASP A 15 1.99 -1.68 23.28
C ASP A 15 2.36 -1.23 21.87
N VAL A 16 2.58 -2.17 20.94
CA VAL A 16 2.82 -1.88 19.52
C VAL A 16 1.63 -1.13 18.91
N VAL A 17 0.40 -1.56 19.20
CA VAL A 17 -0.81 -0.88 18.75
C VAL A 17 -0.93 0.52 19.36
N ALA A 18 -0.67 0.65 20.66
CA ALA A 18 -0.72 1.92 21.36
C ALA A 18 0.32 2.92 20.83
N ALA A 19 1.52 2.46 20.47
CA ALA A 19 2.58 3.29 19.94
C ALA A 19 2.24 3.91 18.58
N ILE A 20 1.57 3.18 17.68
CA ILE A 20 1.18 3.70 16.36
C ILE A 20 -0.17 4.42 16.37
N ALA A 21 -1.03 4.18 17.37
CA ALA A 21 -2.39 4.71 17.44
C ALA A 21 -2.50 6.24 17.24
N PRO A 22 -1.58 7.09 17.75
CA PRO A 22 -1.61 8.53 17.54
C PRO A 22 -1.44 8.94 16.06
N SER A 23 -0.79 8.11 15.25
CA SER A 23 -0.53 8.36 13.83
C SER A 23 -1.59 7.77 12.89
N VAL A 24 -2.57 7.03 13.43
CA VAL A 24 -3.65 6.40 12.66
C VAL A 24 -4.95 7.18 12.86
N VAL A 25 -5.46 7.72 11.76
CA VAL A 25 -6.60 8.63 11.71
C VAL A 25 -7.78 8.01 10.98
N GLN A 26 -8.97 8.56 11.17
CA GLN A 26 -10.17 8.17 10.42
C GLN A 26 -10.35 9.13 9.24
N VAL A 27 -10.60 8.59 8.05
CA VAL A 27 -10.88 9.35 6.83
C VAL A 27 -12.36 9.24 6.49
N GLN A 28 -13.03 10.39 6.45
CA GLN A 28 -14.45 10.54 6.21
C GLN A 28 -14.67 11.23 4.86
N GLY A 29 -14.69 10.45 3.79
CA GLY A 29 -15.09 10.94 2.46
C GLY A 29 -16.35 10.27 1.92
N ARG A 30 -16.88 9.25 2.61
CA ARG A 30 -18.05 8.45 2.18
C ARG A 30 -18.90 8.09 3.39
N ARG A 31 -20.08 7.52 3.12
CA ARG A 31 -20.98 6.95 4.15
C ARG A 31 -20.30 5.97 5.10
N ARG A 32 -19.29 5.21 4.62
CA ARG A 32 -18.45 4.35 5.47
C ARG A 32 -17.05 4.96 5.52
N PRO A 33 -16.58 5.39 6.69
CA PRO A 33 -15.24 5.93 6.82
C PRO A 33 -14.20 4.83 6.62
N ALA A 34 -13.02 5.26 6.20
CA ALA A 34 -11.83 4.44 6.09
C ALA A 34 -10.79 4.92 7.11
N SER A 35 -9.58 4.39 7.02
CA SER A 35 -8.45 4.81 7.85
C SER A 35 -7.40 5.56 7.03
N GLY A 36 -6.51 6.26 7.72
CA GLY A 36 -5.35 6.91 7.14
C GLY A 36 -4.15 6.82 8.09
N ILE A 37 -2.97 7.06 7.54
CA ILE A 37 -1.70 7.13 8.28
C ILE A 37 -1.11 8.52 8.10
N ALA A 38 -0.69 9.14 9.20
CA ALA A 38 0.09 10.38 9.16
C ALA A 38 1.44 10.14 8.47
N TYR A 39 1.57 10.61 7.23
CA TYR A 39 2.76 10.43 6.39
C TYR A 39 3.82 11.50 6.66
N ALA A 40 3.38 12.73 6.87
CA ALA A 40 4.17 13.91 7.24
C ALA A 40 3.24 14.90 7.95
N ASP A 41 3.79 16.04 8.37
CA ASP A 41 3.00 17.10 9.01
C ASP A 41 1.86 17.52 8.08
N ASP A 42 0.63 17.44 8.61
CA ASP A 42 -0.60 17.75 7.89
C ASP A 42 -0.75 17.02 6.53
N VAL A 43 -0.15 15.83 6.40
CA VAL A 43 -0.30 14.96 5.24
C VAL A 43 -0.69 13.56 5.68
N VAL A 44 -1.80 13.08 5.14
CA VAL A 44 -2.34 11.74 5.41
C VAL A 44 -2.28 10.88 4.16
N LEU A 45 -1.73 9.68 4.31
CA LEU A 45 -1.79 8.62 3.31
C LEU A 45 -3.00 7.72 3.60
N THR A 46 -3.84 7.49 2.60
CA THR A 46 -5.03 6.63 2.70
C THR A 46 -5.25 5.88 1.38
N THR A 47 -6.45 5.37 1.15
CA THR A 47 -6.86 4.70 -0.09
C THR A 47 -7.91 5.52 -0.83
N ALA A 48 -7.91 5.42 -2.15
CA ALA A 48 -8.92 6.01 -3.02
C ALA A 48 -10.35 5.50 -2.73
N ARG A 49 -10.48 4.35 -2.05
CA ARG A 49 -11.77 3.83 -1.58
C ARG A 49 -12.41 4.72 -0.50
N ALA A 50 -11.59 5.48 0.25
CA ALA A 50 -12.03 6.46 1.23
C ALA A 50 -12.66 7.71 0.59
N LEU A 51 -12.38 7.96 -0.69
CA LEU A 51 -12.81 9.16 -1.41
C LEU A 51 -14.26 9.01 -1.88
N GLY A 52 -15.12 9.98 -1.56
CA GLY A 52 -16.49 10.07 -2.07
C GLY A 52 -16.62 10.83 -3.37
N ARG A 53 -17.87 10.93 -3.83
CA ARG A 53 -18.25 11.62 -5.06
C ARG A 53 -18.67 13.07 -4.84
N GLU A 54 -19.07 13.46 -3.63
CA GLU A 54 -19.61 14.81 -3.33
C GLU A 54 -19.21 15.28 -1.93
N ASP A 55 -19.21 16.60 -1.78
CA ASP A 55 -18.58 17.54 -0.83
C ASP A 55 -18.23 17.09 0.60
N GLY A 56 -17.00 17.46 1.00
CA GLY A 56 -16.51 17.38 2.38
C GLY A 56 -15.67 16.14 2.64
N LEU A 57 -14.38 16.17 2.28
CA LEU A 57 -13.43 15.21 2.79
C LEU A 57 -12.93 15.69 4.15
N HIS A 58 -13.13 14.87 5.17
CA HIS A 58 -12.70 15.17 6.53
C HIS A 58 -11.76 14.10 7.07
N VAL A 59 -10.88 14.51 7.96
CA VAL A 59 -10.02 13.59 8.71
C VAL A 59 -10.21 13.84 10.20
N ALA A 60 -10.59 12.79 10.92
CA ALA A 60 -10.71 12.82 12.37
C ALA A 60 -9.44 12.26 13.01
N ALA A 61 -8.83 13.08 13.87
CA ALA A 61 -7.69 12.72 14.71
C ALA A 61 -8.10 11.75 15.84
N PRO A 62 -7.12 11.12 16.51
CA PRO A 62 -7.36 10.21 17.64
C PRO A 62 -8.19 10.80 18.79
N ASP A 63 -8.09 12.12 18.99
CA ASP A 63 -8.81 12.90 20.01
C ASP A 63 -10.25 13.26 19.61
N GLY A 64 -10.68 12.87 18.40
CA GLY A 64 -11.99 13.18 17.84
C GLY A 64 -12.09 14.51 17.10
N ARG A 65 -11.05 15.35 17.16
CA ARG A 65 -10.99 16.60 16.40
C ARG A 65 -10.97 16.28 14.91
N THR A 66 -11.80 17.01 14.15
CA THR A 66 -11.96 16.79 12.71
C THR A 66 -11.49 18.02 11.95
N VAL A 67 -10.71 17.80 10.89
CA VAL A 67 -10.26 18.86 9.98
C VAL A 67 -10.76 18.59 8.57
N VAL A 68 -10.91 19.65 7.79
CA VAL A 68 -11.14 19.55 6.34
C VAL A 68 -9.85 19.04 5.69
N ALA A 69 -10.01 18.18 4.70
CA ALA A 69 -8.92 17.60 3.95
C ALA A 69 -9.09 17.85 2.45
N GLU A 70 -7.97 18.05 1.77
CA GLU A 70 -7.91 18.24 0.32
C GLU A 70 -7.16 17.08 -0.32
N LEU A 71 -7.67 16.58 -1.46
CA LEU A 71 -6.98 15.55 -2.21
C LEU A 71 -5.77 16.15 -2.94
N ALA A 72 -4.56 15.80 -2.54
CA ALA A 72 -3.35 16.14 -3.28
C ALA A 72 -3.23 15.34 -4.58
N GLY A 73 -3.73 14.10 -4.56
CA GLY A 73 -3.77 13.20 -5.70
C GLY A 73 -3.86 11.74 -5.28
N TRP A 74 -3.91 10.84 -6.26
CA TRP A 74 -3.98 9.40 -6.00
C TRP A 74 -3.30 8.61 -7.12
N ASP A 75 -2.88 7.39 -6.78
CA ASP A 75 -2.32 6.43 -7.72
C ASP A 75 -3.38 5.39 -8.12
N PRO A 76 -3.84 5.37 -9.38
CA PRO A 76 -4.81 4.38 -9.84
C PRO A 76 -4.30 2.94 -9.74
N ALA A 77 -2.99 2.73 -9.82
CA ALA A 77 -2.42 1.38 -9.83
C ALA A 77 -2.40 0.75 -8.44
N THR A 78 -1.97 1.49 -7.41
CA THR A 78 -1.98 1.01 -6.01
C THR A 78 -3.31 1.28 -5.30
N GLY A 79 -4.11 2.22 -5.79
CA GLY A 79 -5.31 2.70 -5.11
C GLY A 79 -5.00 3.56 -3.89
N LEU A 80 -3.76 4.04 -3.72
CA LEU A 80 -3.38 4.95 -2.63
C LEU A 80 -3.74 6.40 -2.97
N ALA A 81 -4.16 7.16 -1.97
CA ALA A 81 -4.49 8.58 -2.08
C ALA A 81 -3.76 9.38 -1.01
N VAL A 82 -3.33 10.60 -1.35
CA VAL A 82 -2.65 11.51 -0.44
C VAL A 82 -3.54 12.72 -0.18
N LEU A 83 -3.72 13.03 1.10
CA LEU A 83 -4.54 14.14 1.56
C LEU A 83 -3.68 15.19 2.23
N ARG A 84 -3.98 16.47 1.96
CA ARG A 84 -3.52 17.60 2.78
C ARG A 84 -4.57 17.87 3.84
N THR A 85 -4.15 17.98 5.09
CA THR A 85 -5.02 18.07 6.25
C THR A 85 -4.53 19.19 7.16
N PRO A 86 -4.63 20.46 6.72
CA PRO A 86 -4.06 21.58 7.45
C PRO A 86 -4.61 21.65 8.89
N GLY A 87 -3.70 21.72 9.86
CA GLY A 87 -4.03 21.78 11.27
C GLY A 87 -4.42 20.44 11.88
N LEU A 88 -4.17 19.29 11.25
CA LEU A 88 -4.45 17.97 11.84
C LEU A 88 -3.53 17.72 13.05
N GLY A 89 -2.24 18.06 12.97
CA GLY A 89 -1.34 18.07 14.12
C GLY A 89 -1.16 16.71 14.83
N VAL A 90 -1.19 15.60 14.09
CA VAL A 90 -0.93 14.25 14.61
C VAL A 90 0.52 13.82 14.33
N PRO A 91 1.15 13.01 15.19
CA PRO A 91 2.54 12.59 14.99
C PRO A 91 2.68 11.69 13.76
N ARG A 92 3.74 11.92 12.98
CA ARG A 92 4.09 11.11 11.81
C ARG A 92 4.36 9.65 12.21
N ALA A 93 3.87 8.73 11.38
CA ALA A 93 4.17 7.31 11.53
C ALA A 93 5.63 6.98 11.16
N SER A 94 6.27 6.17 12.00
CA SER A 94 7.61 5.62 11.72
C SER A 94 7.52 4.48 10.69
N ILE A 95 8.37 4.52 9.67
CA ILE A 95 8.47 3.46 8.64
C ILE A 95 9.43 2.36 9.10
N ALA A 96 9.18 1.11 8.68
CA ALA A 96 10.08 -0.01 8.93
C ALA A 96 11.45 0.21 8.25
N ASP A 97 12.53 -0.16 8.93
CA ASP A 97 13.90 0.06 8.43
C ASP A 97 14.26 -0.85 7.24
N GLY A 98 13.46 -1.89 6.99
CA GLY A 98 13.69 -2.85 5.92
C GLY A 98 12.40 -3.49 5.41
N PRO A 99 12.50 -4.33 4.36
CA PRO A 99 11.34 -5.03 3.82
C PRO A 99 10.82 -6.07 4.82
N ALA A 100 9.50 -6.25 4.82
CA ALA A 100 8.86 -7.35 5.52
C ALA A 100 9.37 -8.70 5.01
N ARG A 101 9.29 -9.73 5.86
CA ARG A 101 9.64 -11.11 5.55
C ARG A 101 8.47 -12.04 5.81
N VAL A 102 8.31 -13.05 4.97
CA VAL A 102 7.31 -14.11 5.17
C VAL A 102 7.53 -14.78 6.54
N GLY A 103 6.43 -14.97 7.28
CA GLY A 103 6.44 -15.54 8.63
C GLY A 103 6.57 -14.50 9.76
N GLN A 104 6.85 -13.24 9.47
CA GLN A 104 6.84 -12.19 10.51
C GLN A 104 5.42 -11.93 11.01
N ILE A 105 5.30 -11.76 12.33
CA ILE A 105 4.08 -11.24 12.96
C ILE A 105 3.92 -9.78 12.58
N ALA A 106 2.70 -9.40 12.24
CA ALA A 106 2.35 -8.05 11.90
C ALA A 106 0.91 -7.75 12.33
N ILE A 107 0.65 -6.47 12.59
CA ILE A 107 -0.63 -6.01 13.10
C ILE A 107 -1.17 -4.95 12.14
N ALA A 108 -2.38 -5.16 11.64
CA ALA A 108 -3.15 -4.11 11.00
C ALA A 108 -3.77 -3.23 12.10
N VAL A 109 -3.66 -1.90 11.97
CA VAL A 109 -4.20 -0.92 12.91
C VAL A 109 -4.99 0.13 12.12
N ALA A 110 -6.21 0.40 12.59
CA ALA A 110 -7.19 1.20 11.89
C ALA A 110 -8.12 1.94 12.87
N ARG A 111 -9.00 2.77 12.31
CA ARG A 111 -10.12 3.39 13.01
C ARG A 111 -11.43 2.79 12.52
N SER A 112 -12.30 2.44 13.47
CA SER A 112 -13.66 2.00 13.20
C SER A 112 -14.53 3.16 12.70
N TRP A 113 -15.82 2.91 12.45
CA TRP A 113 -16.77 3.96 12.09
C TRP A 113 -17.00 5.00 13.20
N SER A 114 -16.85 4.62 14.47
CA SER A 114 -16.95 5.50 15.63
C SER A 114 -15.62 6.14 16.03
N ASN A 115 -14.62 6.12 15.14
CA ASN A 115 -13.24 6.55 15.40
C ASN A 115 -12.52 5.75 16.52
N ALA A 116 -13.07 4.60 16.92
CA ALA A 116 -12.43 3.72 17.90
C ALA A 116 -11.24 3.02 17.25
N LEU A 117 -10.15 2.87 18.02
CA LEU A 117 -8.98 2.12 17.56
C LEU A 117 -9.36 0.65 17.37
N THR A 118 -8.93 0.05 16.27
CA THR A 118 -9.15 -1.37 15.97
C THR A 118 -7.84 -1.96 15.48
N ALA A 119 -7.49 -3.12 16.02
CA ALA A 119 -6.30 -3.85 15.64
C ALA A 119 -6.63 -5.29 15.24
N SER A 120 -5.86 -5.83 14.31
CA SER A 120 -6.00 -7.21 13.85
C SER A 120 -4.62 -7.79 13.57
N ALA A 121 -4.25 -8.82 14.32
CA ALA A 121 -2.94 -9.46 14.22
C ALA A 121 -2.97 -10.65 13.26
N GLY A 122 -1.84 -10.89 12.60
CA GLY A 122 -1.61 -12.06 11.76
C GLY A 122 -0.14 -12.18 11.39
N ILE A 123 0.13 -12.92 10.32
CA ILE A 123 1.49 -13.06 9.78
C ILE A 123 1.55 -12.56 8.34
N VAL A 124 2.73 -12.14 7.93
CA VAL A 124 3.08 -11.98 6.52
C VAL A 124 3.08 -13.36 5.87
N ALA A 125 2.01 -13.69 5.16
CA ALA A 125 1.81 -15.00 4.57
C ALA A 125 2.51 -15.13 3.22
N VAL A 126 2.43 -14.09 2.38
CA VAL A 126 3.10 -14.08 1.08
C VAL A 126 3.57 -12.67 0.74
N ILE A 127 4.76 -12.58 0.17
CA ILE A 127 5.23 -11.38 -0.51
C ILE A 127 5.39 -11.75 -1.98
N GLY A 128 4.75 -11.02 -2.88
CA GLY A 128 4.85 -11.32 -4.29
C GLY A 128 4.08 -10.37 -5.18
N GLY A 129 4.30 -10.54 -6.48
CA GLY A 129 3.71 -9.76 -7.53
C GLY A 129 4.26 -10.22 -8.90
N PRO A 130 3.93 -9.51 -9.99
CA PRO A 130 3.07 -8.34 -10.00
C PRO A 130 1.61 -8.68 -9.71
N LEU A 131 0.94 -7.86 -8.91
CA LEU A 131 -0.53 -7.92 -8.77
C LEU A 131 -1.13 -7.08 -9.90
N ARG A 132 -1.81 -7.74 -10.84
CA ARG A 132 -2.61 -7.05 -11.86
C ARG A 132 -3.79 -6.35 -11.20
N THR A 133 -3.89 -5.06 -11.41
CA THR A 133 -5.04 -4.24 -11.02
C THR A 133 -5.87 -3.91 -12.26
N GLY A 134 -7.04 -3.31 -12.07
CA GLY A 134 -7.91 -2.95 -13.20
C GLY A 134 -7.19 -2.05 -14.21
N ARG A 135 -7.71 -1.99 -15.45
CA ARG A 135 -7.22 -1.10 -16.53
C ARG A 135 -5.75 -1.30 -16.92
N GLY A 136 -5.26 -2.54 -16.88
CA GLY A 136 -3.92 -2.89 -17.38
C GLY A 136 -2.78 -2.45 -16.47
N GLN A 137 -3.07 -1.96 -15.27
CA GLN A 137 -2.07 -1.55 -14.30
C GLN A 137 -1.59 -2.73 -13.46
N SER A 138 -0.43 -2.58 -12.85
CA SER A 138 0.08 -3.56 -11.89
C SER A 138 0.82 -2.90 -10.74
N ILE A 139 0.73 -3.56 -9.59
CA ILE A 139 1.55 -3.28 -8.43
C ILE A 139 2.69 -4.29 -8.46
N GLU A 140 3.93 -3.81 -8.44
CA GLU A 140 5.15 -4.61 -8.54
C GLU A 140 5.17 -5.73 -7.49
N GLN A 141 4.78 -5.40 -6.27
CA GLN A 141 4.78 -6.30 -5.13
C GLN A 141 3.69 -5.92 -4.13
N VAL A 142 3.02 -6.92 -3.59
CA VAL A 142 2.09 -6.77 -2.46
C VAL A 142 2.46 -7.72 -1.34
N ILE A 143 2.10 -7.34 -0.12
CA ILE A 143 2.09 -8.21 1.05
C ILE A 143 0.69 -8.81 1.16
N ARG A 144 0.62 -10.11 1.41
CA ARG A 144 -0.61 -10.82 1.77
C ARG A 144 -0.50 -11.31 3.20
N THR A 145 -1.51 -11.06 4.00
CA THR A 145 -1.52 -11.35 5.44
C THR A 145 -2.71 -12.23 5.84
N THR A 146 -2.52 -13.02 6.89
CA THR A 146 -3.61 -13.75 7.54
C THR A 146 -4.44 -12.90 8.49
N ALA A 147 -3.99 -11.68 8.80
CA ALA A 147 -4.73 -10.75 9.65
C ALA A 147 -6.10 -10.44 9.02
N PRO A 148 -7.23 -10.75 9.70
CA PRO A 148 -8.55 -10.41 9.18
C PRO A 148 -8.70 -8.88 9.06
N MET A 149 -9.01 -8.39 7.86
CA MET A 149 -9.20 -6.96 7.60
C MET A 149 -10.54 -6.72 6.93
N HIS A 150 -11.38 -5.89 7.54
CA HIS A 150 -12.63 -5.39 6.95
C HIS A 150 -12.43 -4.01 6.31
N ASP A 151 -13.46 -3.48 5.62
CA ASP A 151 -13.38 -2.21 4.87
C ASP A 151 -12.77 -1.03 5.66
N GLY A 152 -13.06 -0.92 6.97
CA GLY A 152 -12.50 0.15 7.83
C GLY A 152 -10.97 0.15 7.96
N PHE A 153 -10.29 -0.98 7.69
CA PHE A 153 -8.83 -1.05 7.67
C PHE A 153 -8.21 -0.44 6.42
N ALA A 154 -9.00 -0.18 5.37
CA ALA A 154 -8.46 0.42 4.15
C ALA A 154 -7.81 1.77 4.47
N GLY A 155 -6.53 1.91 4.10
CA GLY A 155 -5.71 3.08 4.38
C GLY A 155 -5.09 3.11 5.78
N GLY A 156 -5.36 2.11 6.62
CA GLY A 156 -4.76 1.95 7.95
C GLY A 156 -3.32 1.42 7.89
N ALA A 157 -2.66 1.44 9.05
CA ALA A 157 -1.28 0.99 9.18
C ALA A 157 -1.20 -0.54 9.24
N PHE A 158 -0.22 -1.12 8.54
CA PHE A 158 0.21 -2.49 8.76
C PHE A 158 1.62 -2.45 9.33
N VAL A 159 1.77 -2.76 10.61
CA VAL A 159 3.01 -2.58 11.37
C VAL A 159 3.69 -3.90 11.68
N ASP A 160 5.02 -3.86 11.74
CA ASP A 160 5.82 -4.95 12.28
C ASP A 160 5.74 -5.01 13.83
N ALA A 161 6.38 -6.01 14.41
CA ALA A 161 6.44 -6.17 15.86
C ALA A 161 7.20 -5.05 16.59
N GLY A 162 7.88 -4.15 15.88
CA GLY A 162 8.53 -2.96 16.42
C GLY A 162 7.66 -1.70 16.35
N GLY A 163 6.39 -1.81 15.94
CA GLY A 163 5.47 -0.68 15.77
C GLY A 163 5.81 0.23 14.59
N ARG A 164 6.64 -0.24 13.66
CA ARG A 164 7.00 0.50 12.45
C ARG A 164 6.13 0.05 11.27
N VAL A 165 5.72 1.00 10.43
CA VAL A 165 4.86 0.74 9.27
C VAL A 165 5.62 -0.06 8.22
N ALA A 166 5.20 -1.31 8.04
CA ALA A 166 5.64 -2.21 6.97
C ALA A 166 4.79 -2.07 5.70
N GLY A 167 3.58 -1.50 5.82
CA GLY A 167 2.74 -1.17 4.66
C GLY A 167 1.42 -0.49 5.02
N VAL A 168 0.62 -0.22 3.98
CA VAL A 168 -0.73 0.36 4.08
C VAL A 168 -1.76 -0.72 3.79
N ALA A 169 -2.67 -0.94 4.74
CA ALA A 169 -3.75 -1.91 4.59
C ALA A 169 -4.74 -1.48 3.50
N THR A 170 -5.30 -2.47 2.79
CA THR A 170 -6.31 -2.24 1.76
C THR A 170 -7.59 -3.02 2.09
N ALA A 171 -8.68 -2.72 1.40
CA ALA A 171 -9.91 -3.54 1.45
C ALA A 171 -9.85 -4.78 0.55
N ALA A 172 -8.74 -5.01 -0.18
CA ALA A 172 -8.64 -6.12 -1.11
C ALA A 172 -8.22 -7.41 -0.38
N ALA A 173 -8.76 -8.53 -0.84
CA ALA A 173 -8.36 -9.86 -0.41
C ALA A 173 -8.10 -10.74 -1.63
N ILE A 174 -7.05 -11.56 -1.57
CA ILE A 174 -6.68 -12.51 -2.63
C ILE A 174 -6.63 -13.89 -2.00
N ARG A 175 -7.56 -14.76 -2.42
CA ARG A 175 -7.69 -16.13 -1.90
C ARG A 175 -7.80 -16.15 -0.36
N GLY A 176 -8.61 -15.24 0.19
CA GLY A 176 -8.84 -15.13 1.63
C GLY A 176 -7.76 -14.41 2.43
N LEU A 177 -6.63 -14.04 1.82
CA LEU A 177 -5.57 -13.26 2.48
C LEU A 177 -5.76 -11.78 2.21
N GLY A 178 -5.70 -10.95 3.25
CA GLY A 178 -5.78 -9.51 3.13
C GLY A 178 -4.56 -8.94 2.40
N VAL A 179 -4.76 -7.90 1.59
CA VAL A 179 -3.72 -7.28 0.77
C VAL A 179 -3.23 -5.99 1.42
N VAL A 180 -1.92 -5.83 1.47
CA VAL A 180 -1.21 -4.67 2.01
C VAL A 180 -0.24 -4.15 0.95
N ILE A 181 -0.24 -2.83 0.73
CA ILE A 181 0.75 -2.16 -0.12
C ILE A 181 2.03 -1.95 0.70
N PRO A 182 3.20 -2.50 0.30
CA PRO A 182 4.45 -2.33 1.03
C PRO A 182 4.81 -0.86 1.27
N ALA A 183 5.38 -0.55 2.44
CA ALA A 183 5.70 0.82 2.83
C ALA A 183 6.63 1.52 1.82
N ALA A 184 7.60 0.80 1.24
CA ALA A 184 8.49 1.34 0.21
C ALA A 184 7.73 1.83 -1.04
N ILE A 185 6.70 1.10 -1.48
CA ILE A 185 5.85 1.50 -2.61
C ILE A 185 4.95 2.66 -2.19
N ALA A 186 4.35 2.56 -1.00
CA ALA A 186 3.43 3.55 -0.47
C ALA A 186 4.09 4.93 -0.25
N TRP A 187 5.28 4.98 0.35
CA TRP A 187 6.03 6.22 0.59
C TRP A 187 6.54 6.86 -0.69
N ARG A 188 7.02 6.05 -1.65
CA ARG A 188 7.41 6.54 -2.98
C ARG A 188 6.21 7.15 -3.71
N THR A 189 5.08 6.45 -3.69
CA THR A 189 3.82 6.93 -4.28
C THR A 189 3.40 8.27 -3.66
N ALA A 190 3.44 8.36 -2.33
CA ALA A 190 3.10 9.59 -1.63
C ALA A 190 4.02 10.77 -2.01
N ALA A 191 5.34 10.53 -2.07
CA ALA A 191 6.31 11.53 -2.48
C ALA A 191 6.06 12.03 -3.91
N GLU A 192 5.82 11.13 -4.86
CA GLU A 192 5.52 11.50 -6.25
C GLU A 192 4.22 12.29 -6.37
N VAL A 193 3.16 11.88 -5.66
CA VAL A 193 1.88 12.60 -5.64
C VAL A 193 2.05 14.00 -5.07
N LEU A 194 2.80 14.17 -3.97
CA LEU A 194 3.04 15.48 -3.38
C LEU A 194 3.83 16.42 -4.30
N GLN A 195 4.77 15.87 -5.08
CA GLN A 195 5.61 16.65 -6.00
C GLN A 195 4.93 16.96 -7.34
N HIS A 196 4.05 16.09 -7.83
CA HIS A 196 3.56 16.14 -9.21
C HIS A 196 2.04 16.05 -9.36
N GLY A 197 1.28 15.91 -8.26
CA GLY A 197 -0.16 15.66 -8.25
C GLY A 197 -0.59 14.25 -8.69
N ARG A 198 0.33 13.48 -9.28
CA ARG A 198 0.14 12.07 -9.67
C ARG A 198 1.49 11.34 -9.76
N PRO A 199 1.51 10.01 -9.56
CA PRO A 199 2.72 9.22 -9.79
C PRO A 199 3.14 9.28 -11.26
N LYS A 200 4.45 9.39 -11.51
CA LYS A 200 5.01 9.38 -12.87
C LYS A 200 5.59 7.99 -13.14
N ARG A 201 4.83 7.15 -13.83
CA ARG A 201 5.30 5.82 -14.23
C ARG A 201 5.88 5.87 -15.63
N GLY A 202 7.11 5.39 -15.78
CA GLY A 202 7.71 5.11 -17.08
C GLY A 202 6.89 4.05 -17.83
N TYR A 203 6.72 4.24 -19.13
CA TYR A 203 6.01 3.32 -20.00
C TYR A 203 6.90 2.98 -21.18
N LEU A 204 7.09 1.69 -21.45
CA LEU A 204 7.96 1.25 -22.54
C LEU A 204 7.27 1.33 -23.91
N GLY A 205 5.94 1.27 -24.00
CA GLY A 205 5.27 1.19 -25.31
C GLY A 205 5.25 -0.20 -25.91
N LEU A 206 5.38 -1.26 -25.11
CA LEU A 206 5.34 -2.64 -25.59
C LEU A 206 4.36 -3.51 -24.80
N ALA A 207 3.77 -4.48 -25.50
CA ALA A 207 3.08 -5.62 -24.93
C ALA A 207 4.00 -6.83 -25.07
N GLY A 208 4.26 -7.50 -23.95
CA GLY A 208 5.19 -8.63 -23.89
C GLY A 208 4.53 -9.89 -23.34
N GLN A 209 4.93 -11.04 -23.88
CA GLN A 209 4.55 -12.36 -23.38
C GLN A 209 5.81 -13.09 -22.89
N PRO A 210 5.85 -13.56 -21.63
CA PRO A 210 6.95 -14.40 -21.17
C PRO A 210 7.01 -15.69 -22.01
N VAL A 211 8.18 -16.00 -22.56
CA VAL A 211 8.42 -17.21 -23.37
C VAL A 211 9.65 -17.96 -22.85
N GLN A 212 9.66 -19.28 -23.05
CA GLN A 212 10.89 -20.05 -22.89
C GLN A 212 11.80 -19.80 -24.09
N LEU A 213 13.08 -19.56 -23.81
CA LEU A 213 14.09 -19.38 -24.84
C LEU A 213 14.45 -20.71 -25.48
N SER A 214 14.80 -20.70 -26.77
CA SER A 214 15.37 -21.89 -27.42
C SER A 214 16.74 -22.24 -26.81
N ALA A 215 17.16 -23.51 -26.91
CA ALA A 215 18.45 -23.95 -26.36
C ALA A 215 19.66 -23.12 -26.86
N ARG A 216 19.57 -22.54 -28.07
CA ARG A 216 20.57 -21.61 -28.60
C ARG A 216 20.56 -20.28 -27.85
N GLN A 217 19.40 -19.65 -27.75
CA GLN A 217 19.24 -18.37 -27.04
C GLN A 217 19.57 -18.51 -25.55
N GLN A 218 19.30 -19.65 -24.94
CA GLN A 218 19.67 -19.92 -23.55
C GLN A 218 21.18 -19.87 -23.31
N ARG A 219 21.97 -20.40 -24.26
CA ARG A 219 23.45 -20.36 -24.18
C ARG A 219 24.00 -18.95 -24.33
N GLU A 220 23.38 -18.13 -25.19
CA GLU A 220 23.80 -16.75 -25.42
C GLU A 220 23.38 -15.82 -24.25
N ALA A 221 22.16 -15.97 -23.74
CA ALA A 221 21.58 -15.10 -22.72
C ALA A 221 21.87 -15.53 -21.26
N SER A 222 22.42 -16.73 -21.06
CA SER A 222 22.60 -17.35 -19.73
C SER A 222 21.31 -17.34 -18.88
N ARG A 223 20.14 -17.47 -19.53
CA ARG A 223 18.79 -17.46 -18.93
C ARG A 223 17.87 -18.40 -19.70
N ASP A 224 16.84 -18.93 -19.06
CA ASP A 224 15.88 -19.87 -19.65
C ASP A 224 14.61 -19.20 -20.23
N ARG A 225 14.37 -17.94 -19.88
CA ARG A 225 13.17 -17.17 -20.25
C ARG A 225 13.51 -15.79 -20.81
N GLY A 226 12.68 -15.34 -21.73
CA GLY A 226 12.68 -13.99 -22.31
C GLY A 226 11.29 -13.37 -22.32
N LEU A 227 11.19 -12.15 -22.83
CA LEU A 227 9.92 -11.45 -23.00
C LEU A 227 9.70 -11.19 -24.50
N LEU A 228 8.91 -12.05 -25.14
CA LEU A 228 8.54 -11.88 -26.54
C LEU A 228 7.68 -10.63 -26.69
N VAL A 229 8.13 -9.69 -27.52
CA VAL A 229 7.37 -8.51 -27.91
C VAL A 229 6.25 -8.96 -28.85
N VAL A 230 5.01 -8.89 -28.36
CA VAL A 230 3.80 -9.26 -29.12
C VAL A 230 3.02 -8.04 -29.60
N GLY A 231 3.44 -6.85 -29.22
CA GLY A 231 2.87 -5.60 -29.68
C GLY A 231 3.75 -4.41 -29.32
N VAL A 232 3.78 -3.43 -30.21
CA VAL A 232 4.46 -2.15 -30.02
C VAL A 232 3.44 -1.04 -30.26
N THR A 233 3.38 -0.09 -29.33
CA THR A 233 2.53 1.09 -29.47
C THR A 233 3.17 2.02 -30.49
N ALA A 234 2.47 2.29 -31.59
CA ALA A 234 2.88 3.26 -32.60
C ALA A 234 3.22 4.62 -31.96
N ASP A 235 4.32 5.23 -32.41
CA ASP A 235 4.89 6.47 -31.88
C ASP A 235 5.27 6.40 -30.38
N GLY A 236 5.31 5.20 -29.81
CA GLY A 236 5.69 4.96 -28.42
C GLY A 236 7.21 4.95 -28.23
N PRO A 237 7.70 4.89 -26.97
CA PRO A 237 9.14 4.82 -26.69
C PRO A 237 9.82 3.60 -27.32
N ALA A 238 9.18 2.42 -27.30
CA ALA A 238 9.66 1.19 -27.94
C ALA A 238 9.75 1.31 -29.47
N ASP A 239 8.74 1.91 -30.11
CA ASP A 239 8.72 2.15 -31.56
C ASP A 239 9.85 3.11 -31.98
N ARG A 240 10.01 4.22 -31.24
CA ARG A 240 11.12 5.16 -31.44
C ARG A 240 12.49 4.55 -31.17
N ALA A 241 12.56 3.51 -30.33
CA ALA A 241 13.78 2.74 -30.07
C ALA A 241 14.03 1.65 -31.13
N GLY A 242 13.10 1.44 -32.07
CA GLY A 242 13.22 0.46 -33.15
C GLY A 242 12.88 -0.98 -32.74
N LEU A 243 12.17 -1.18 -31.62
CA LEU A 243 11.71 -2.51 -31.23
C LEU A 243 10.57 -2.97 -32.14
N LEU A 244 10.57 -4.26 -32.47
CA LEU A 244 9.61 -4.88 -33.38
C LEU A 244 8.84 -6.02 -32.71
N VAL A 245 7.64 -6.29 -33.24
CA VAL A 245 6.91 -7.50 -32.88
C VAL A 245 7.72 -8.72 -33.32
N GLY A 246 8.03 -9.61 -32.38
CA GLY A 246 8.92 -10.76 -32.59
C GLY A 246 10.26 -10.68 -31.84
N ASP A 247 10.65 -9.49 -31.36
CA ASP A 247 11.86 -9.33 -30.53
C ASP A 247 11.72 -10.07 -29.19
N VAL A 248 12.83 -10.55 -28.63
CA VAL A 248 12.90 -11.31 -27.36
C VAL A 248 14.04 -10.84 -26.49
#